data_AF-A0A5D4MBT2-F1
#
_entry.id   AF-A0A5D4MBT2-F1
#
_cell.length_a   1.000
_cell.length_b   1.000
_cell.length_c   1.000
_cell.angle_alpha   90.00
_cell.angle_beta   90.00
_cell.angle_gamma   90.00
#
_symmetry.space_group_name_H-M   'P 1'
#
loop_
_entity.id
_entity.type
_entity.pdbx_description
1 polymer ?
#
loop_
_entity_poly.entity_id
_entity_poly.type
_entity_poly.pdbx_seq_one_letter_code
_entity_poly.pdbx_strand_id
1 'polypeptide(L)'
;MVDVEEMTLTEFHYKRYAQEYKEIDEEYKLHKLAFLIRNADAKVNKGTEKKPKEEYAFKEFKEFFDYEGALNEVDKGFVVKKEVAKQKKLSPAQIALQRNARKG
;
A
#
# COMPACT_ATOMS: atom_id res chain seq x y z
N MET A 1 24.22 4.14 14.08
CA MET A 1 24.07 2.68 13.88
C MET A 1 23.75 1.93 15.16
N VAL A 2 24.07 2.46 16.34
CA VAL A 2 23.86 1.78 17.64
C VAL A 2 22.36 1.54 17.97
N ASP A 3 21.47 2.46 17.61
CA ASP A 3 20.06 2.42 18.02
C ASP A 3 19.23 1.22 17.54
N VAL A 4 19.62 0.54 16.45
CA VAL A 4 18.84 -0.60 15.90
C VAL A 4 19.14 -1.89 16.66
N GLU A 5 20.35 -2.03 17.20
CA GLU A 5 20.80 -3.24 17.89
C GLU A 5 20.24 -3.33 19.33
N GLU A 6 19.83 -2.20 19.91
CA GLU A 6 19.29 -2.10 21.28
C GLU A 6 17.76 -2.05 21.34
N MET A 7 17.08 -2.06 20.18
CA MET A 7 15.64 -1.85 20.09
C MET A 7 14.86 -3.16 20.21
N THR A 8 13.73 -3.14 20.92
CA THR A 8 12.82 -4.28 20.89
C THR A 8 12.20 -4.45 19.49
N LEU A 9 11.83 -5.67 19.12
CA LEU A 9 11.19 -5.95 17.83
C LEU A 9 9.95 -5.06 17.60
N THR A 10 9.20 -4.79 18.66
CA THR A 10 8.02 -3.92 18.64
C THR A 10 8.37 -2.47 18.35
N GLU A 11 9.36 -1.91 19.05
CA GLU A 11 9.84 -0.54 18.81
C GLU A 11 10.43 -0.39 17.40
N PHE A 12 11.14 -1.41 16.91
CA PHE A 12 11.66 -1.45 15.54
C PHE A 12 10.53 -1.38 14.52
N HIS A 13 9.46 -2.14 14.70
CA HIS A 13 8.29 -2.10 13.81
C HIS A 13 7.61 -0.73 13.82
N TYR A 14 7.45 -0.09 14.98
CA TYR A 14 6.88 1.25 15.06
C TYR A 14 7.76 2.30 14.38
N LYS A 15 9.08 2.23 14.57
CA LYS A 15 10.01 3.16 13.90
C LYS A 15 10.02 2.96 12.40
N ARG A 16 10.02 1.71 11.92
CA ARG A 16 9.95 1.41 10.49
C ARG A 16 8.66 1.95 9.88
N TYR A 17 7.53 1.75 10.54
CA TYR A 17 6.24 2.28 10.10
C TYR A 17 6.22 3.81 10.05
N ALA A 18 6.68 4.47 11.12
CA ALA A 18 6.78 5.93 11.12
C ALA A 18 7.70 6.47 10.01
N GLN A 19 8.72 5.69 9.61
CA GLN A 19 9.60 6.01 8.50
C GLN A 19 8.91 5.82 7.14
N GLU A 20 8.17 4.71 6.94
CA GLU A 20 7.37 4.45 5.73
C GLU A 20 6.35 5.57 5.47
N TYR A 21 5.69 6.12 6.50
CA TYR A 21 4.80 7.29 6.36
C TYR A 21 5.53 8.54 5.89
N LYS A 22 6.73 8.80 6.43
CA LYS A 22 7.52 9.97 6.03
C LYS A 22 7.95 9.87 4.58
N GLU A 23 8.34 8.68 4.14
CA GLU A 23 8.73 8.41 2.75
C GLU A 23 7.55 8.64 1.80
N ILE A 24 6.34 8.18 2.15
CA ILE A 24 5.13 8.44 1.37
C ILE A 24 4.80 9.94 1.30
N ASP A 25 4.95 10.67 2.40
CA ASP A 25 4.74 12.12 2.41
C ASP A 25 5.79 12.88 1.55
N GLU A 26 7.03 12.40 1.52
CA GLU A 26 8.09 12.92 0.66
C GLU A 26 7.83 12.63 -0.81
N GLU A 27 7.43 11.40 -1.15
CA GLU A 27 7.02 11.02 -2.51
C GLU A 27 5.83 11.86 -2.98
N TYR A 28 4.81 12.05 -2.13
CA TYR A 28 3.68 12.92 -2.44
C TYR A 28 4.13 14.34 -2.79
N LYS A 29 5.02 14.93 -1.98
CA LYS A 29 5.55 16.29 -2.23
C LYS A 29 6.32 16.35 -3.54
N LEU A 30 7.14 15.34 -3.83
CA LEU A 30 7.95 15.27 -5.05
C LEU A 30 7.09 15.10 -6.29
N HIS A 31 6.11 14.19 -6.26
CA HIS A 31 5.16 14.02 -7.35
C HIS A 31 4.30 15.26 -7.55
N LYS A 32 3.86 15.91 -6.47
CA LYS A 32 3.12 17.17 -6.55
C LYS A 32 3.96 18.28 -7.18
N LEU A 33 5.23 18.40 -6.80
CA LEU A 33 6.15 19.34 -7.41
C LEU A 33 6.32 19.05 -8.91
N ALA A 34 6.53 17.80 -9.29
CA ALA A 34 6.65 17.40 -10.70
C ALA A 34 5.38 17.72 -11.50
N PHE A 35 4.18 17.47 -10.93
CA PHE A 35 2.91 17.82 -11.56
C PHE A 35 2.72 19.33 -11.71
N LEU A 36 3.14 20.12 -10.72
CA LEU A 36 3.10 21.57 -10.76
C LEU A 36 4.11 22.13 -11.78
N ILE A 37 5.34 21.62 -11.82
CA ILE A 37 6.33 21.96 -12.84
C ILE A 37 5.78 21.65 -14.23
N ARG A 38 5.20 20.45 -14.43
CA ARG A 38 4.54 20.06 -15.69
C ARG A 38 3.42 21.02 -16.08
N ASN A 39 2.62 21.49 -15.12
CA ASN A 39 1.55 22.44 -15.40
C ASN A 39 2.05 23.87 -15.63
N ALA A 40 3.20 24.22 -15.05
CA ALA A 40 3.88 25.50 -15.25
C ALA A 40 4.62 25.54 -16.60
N ASP A 41 5.17 24.40 -17.05
CA ASP A 41 5.65 24.18 -18.41
C ASP A 41 4.44 24.11 -19.35
N ALA A 42 4.11 25.26 -19.95
CA ALA A 42 2.96 25.45 -20.84
C ALA A 42 2.84 24.30 -21.87
N LYS A 43 1.59 23.88 -22.13
CA LYS A 43 1.32 22.78 -23.06
C LYS A 43 1.72 23.10 -24.50
N VAL A 44 1.66 22.04 -25.31
CA VAL A 44 2.03 21.99 -26.72
C VAL A 44 0.78 22.05 -27.60
N ASN A 45 0.87 22.85 -28.64
CA ASN A 45 -0.13 23.20 -29.65
C ASN A 45 -0.73 21.94 -30.33
N LYS A 46 -1.80 21.29 -29.80
CA LYS A 46 -2.54 20.23 -30.56
C LYS A 46 -3.58 20.81 -31.54
N GLY A 47 -3.23 21.93 -32.15
CA GLY A 47 -4.00 22.48 -33.26
C GLY A 47 -3.44 22.15 -34.61
N THR A 48 -4.21 22.50 -35.63
CA THR A 48 -3.60 22.89 -36.91
C THR A 48 -2.92 24.25 -36.74
N GLU A 49 -2.01 24.66 -37.64
CA GLU A 49 -1.37 26.00 -37.65
C GLU A 49 -2.35 27.17 -37.44
N LYS A 50 -3.64 26.97 -37.79
CA LYS A 50 -4.72 27.95 -37.62
C LYS A 50 -5.58 27.79 -36.34
N LYS A 51 -5.50 26.68 -35.59
CA LYS A 51 -6.30 26.43 -34.36
C LYS A 51 -5.65 25.49 -33.33
N PRO A 52 -4.69 25.97 -32.51
CA PRO A 52 -4.17 25.29 -31.32
C PRO A 52 -5.17 24.59 -30.41
N LYS A 53 -4.82 23.39 -29.93
CA LYS A 53 -5.60 22.64 -28.94
C LYS A 53 -4.73 21.88 -27.93
N GLU A 54 -4.15 22.58 -26.97
CA GLU A 54 -3.17 21.96 -26.07
C GLU A 54 -3.83 21.23 -24.89
N GLU A 55 -3.64 19.90 -24.77
CA GLU A 55 -4.17 19.13 -23.62
C GLU A 55 -3.14 18.14 -23.04
N TYR A 56 -3.08 18.05 -21.69
CA TYR A 56 -2.13 17.20 -20.94
C TYR A 56 -2.76 15.81 -20.86
N ALA A 57 -1.93 14.76 -20.79
CA ALA A 57 -2.39 13.38 -20.64
C ALA A 57 -3.14 13.13 -19.32
N PHE A 58 -2.71 13.78 -18.22
CA PHE A 58 -3.40 13.72 -16.92
C PHE A 58 -3.97 15.10 -16.59
N LYS A 59 -5.28 15.17 -16.37
CA LYS A 59 -5.99 16.41 -16.06
C LYS A 59 -5.87 16.75 -14.59
N GLU A 60 -5.88 15.73 -13.75
CA GLU A 60 -5.87 15.89 -12.29
C GLU A 60 -4.65 15.20 -11.67
N PHE A 61 -4.26 15.67 -10.49
CA PHE A 61 -3.11 15.09 -9.78
C PHE A 61 -3.36 13.65 -9.33
N LYS A 62 -4.60 13.31 -8.97
CA LYS A 62 -4.97 11.95 -8.54
C LYS A 62 -4.82 10.89 -9.65
N GLU A 63 -4.88 11.31 -10.91
CA GLU A 63 -4.58 10.44 -12.07
C GLU A 63 -3.08 10.19 -12.25
N PHE A 64 -2.24 11.04 -11.65
CA PHE A 64 -0.78 10.93 -11.69
C PHE A 64 -0.22 10.19 -10.47
N PHE A 65 -0.81 10.38 -9.28
CA PHE A 65 -0.37 9.72 -8.05
C PHE A 65 -1.54 9.47 -7.09
N ASP A 66 -1.70 8.22 -6.62
CA ASP A 66 -2.73 7.80 -5.68
C ASP A 66 -2.18 7.69 -4.25
N TYR A 67 -2.16 8.83 -3.55
CA TYR A 67 -1.69 8.91 -2.16
C TYR A 67 -2.52 8.04 -1.19
N GLU A 68 -3.84 8.01 -1.38
CA GLU A 68 -4.72 7.20 -0.52
C GLU A 68 -4.47 5.71 -0.74
N GLY A 69 -4.22 5.29 -1.99
CA GLY A 69 -3.79 3.95 -2.32
C GLY A 69 -2.50 3.55 -1.61
N ALA A 70 -1.47 4.40 -1.68
CA ALA A 70 -0.17 4.17 -1.04
C ALA A 70 -0.28 4.04 0.49
N LEU A 71 -1.03 4.93 1.15
CA LEU A 71 -1.28 4.84 2.60
C LEU A 71 -1.97 3.53 2.98
N ASN A 72 -2.99 3.13 2.21
CA ASN A 72 -3.71 1.88 2.45
C ASN A 72 -2.84 0.62 2.29
N GLU A 73 -1.79 0.66 1.46
CA GLU A 73 -0.85 -0.47 1.33
C GLU A 73 0.04 -0.62 2.57
N VAL A 74 0.52 0.48 3.12
CA VAL A 74 1.28 0.48 4.38
C VAL A 74 0.42 -0.04 5.53
N ASP A 75 -0.83 0.41 5.62
CA ASP A 75 -1.77 -0.07 6.64
C ASP A 75 -2.09 -1.56 6.51
N LYS A 76 -2.22 -2.09 5.28
CA LYS A 76 -2.43 -3.53 5.04
C LYS A 76 -1.24 -4.39 5.45
N GLY A 77 -0.01 -3.86 5.37
CA GLY A 77 1.19 -4.54 5.84
C GLY A 77 1.19 -4.78 7.36
N PHE A 78 0.44 -3.97 8.12
CA PHE A 78 0.36 -4.06 9.58
C PHE A 78 -0.76 -4.97 10.09
N VAL A 79 -1.79 -5.23 9.27
CA VAL A 79 -2.78 -6.26 9.59
C VAL A 79 -2.08 -7.62 9.43
N VAL A 80 -1.40 -8.05 10.49
CA VAL A 80 -1.10 -9.47 10.71
C VAL A 80 -2.42 -10.16 10.42
N LYS A 81 -2.50 -10.90 9.31
CA LYS A 81 -3.62 -11.78 9.05
C LYS A 81 -3.69 -12.64 10.31
N LYS A 82 -4.60 -12.31 11.23
CA LYS A 82 -5.07 -13.28 12.20
C LYS A 82 -5.60 -14.36 11.31
N GLU A 83 -4.80 -15.42 11.13
CA GLU A 83 -5.31 -16.65 10.59
C GLU A 83 -6.48 -16.98 11.51
N VAL A 84 -7.68 -16.65 11.06
CA VAL A 84 -8.90 -17.12 11.70
C VAL A 84 -8.71 -18.62 11.61
N ALA A 85 -8.35 -19.23 12.74
CA ALA A 85 -8.06 -20.65 12.82
C ALA A 85 -9.26 -21.34 12.20
N LYS A 86 -9.12 -21.78 10.94
CA LYS A 86 -10.19 -22.49 10.24
C LYS A 86 -10.51 -23.65 11.16
N GLN A 87 -11.73 -23.69 11.69
CA GLN A 87 -12.18 -24.81 12.52
C GLN A 87 -11.81 -26.07 11.75
N LYS A 88 -10.81 -26.82 12.24
CA LYS A 88 -10.29 -28.00 11.57
C LYS A 88 -11.45 -28.98 11.49
N LYS A 89 -12.11 -29.07 10.33
CA LYS A 89 -13.04 -30.15 10.03
C LYS A 89 -12.21 -31.43 10.13
N LEU A 90 -12.53 -32.26 11.11
CA LEU A 90 -11.85 -33.53 11.34
C LEU A 90 -11.87 -34.34 10.04
N SER A 91 -10.73 -34.92 9.69
CA SER A 91 -10.62 -35.84 8.55
C SER A 91 -11.61 -37.00 8.73
N PRO A 92 -12.15 -37.59 7.65
CA PRO A 92 -12.98 -38.80 7.73
C PRO A 92 -12.36 -39.91 8.59
N ALA A 93 -11.03 -40.04 8.56
CA ALA A 93 -10.29 -40.99 9.41
C ALA A 93 -10.35 -40.64 10.91
N GLN A 94 -10.29 -39.36 11.26
CA GLN A 94 -10.40 -38.88 12.64
C GLN A 94 -11.83 -39.03 13.18
N ILE A 95 -12.84 -38.82 12.33
CA ILE A 95 -14.25 -39.06 12.67
C ILE A 95 -14.50 -40.55 12.95
N ALA A 96 -13.91 -41.44 12.14
CA ALA A 96 -14.01 -42.89 12.33
C ALA A 96 -13.35 -43.34 13.65
N LEU A 97 -12.16 -42.82 13.97
CA LEU A 97 -11.47 -43.12 15.23
C LEU A 97 -12.29 -42.73 16.45
N GLN A 98 -12.89 -41.53 16.43
CA GLN A 98 -13.69 -41.02 17.53
C GLN A 98 -14.98 -41.83 17.74
N ARG A 99 -15.57 -42.36 16.66
CA ARG A 99 -16.74 -43.24 16.74
C ARG A 99 -16.39 -44.62 17.32
N ASN A 100 -15.23 -45.17 16.98
CA ASN A 100 -14.77 -46.44 17.54
C ASN A 100 -14.41 -46.32 19.02
N ALA A 101 -13.79 -45.21 19.43
CA ALA A 101 -13.45 -44.94 20.83
C ALA A 101 -14.68 -44.77 21.75
N ARG A 102 -15.85 -44.44 21.19
CA ARG A 102 -17.12 -44.31 21.95
C ARG A 102 -17.92 -45.60 22.07
N LYS A 103 -17.51 -46.67 21.38
CA LYS A 103 -18.18 -47.98 21.38
C LYS A 103 -17.44 -49.05 22.21
N GLY A 104 -16.40 -48.64 22.95
CA GLY A 104 -15.73 -49.47 23.96
C GLY A 104 -16.28 -49.21 25.35
#